data_AF-A0A2P2I5Y2-F1
#
_entry.id   AF-A0A2P2I5Y2-F1
#
_cell.length_a   1.000
_cell.length_b   1.000
_cell.length_c   1.000
_cell.angle_alpha   90.00
_cell.angle_beta   90.00
_cell.angle_gamma   90.00
#
_symmetry.space_group_name_H-M   'P 1'
#
loop_
_entity.id
_entity.type
_entity.pdbx_description
1 polymer ?
#
loop_
_entity_poly.entity_id
_entity_poly.type
_entity_poly.pdbx_seq_one_letter_code
_entity_poly.pdbx_strand_id
1 'polypeptide(L)'
;WLKLPHDATDAFLYADTSCGGLKVPHLETRIRFLRQKRLAKIVGSSDPLVRLASQACVVATTQRYWAGPARLKGIELPTQTDVERYWRDKLWTSVDGTGLPPACEVPRVHTWTTSGRGLLSGSDFVRAVAIRAATVATPLRSSRGRPGVDPDCAVCRVPASLGHIAQSCPSTHGMRVKRHDDLAKFVAGRLVREPILPFEGTHRKPDIVCWKPGEQVVVIDAQVVADKFPMQGAHLHKLTKYGGDAIARGVLALADRAHHHVQPSHHVRVLSATVNWRGCWSGDSVRGLKTVGITLSDLQIMAVKAMTWTHSLWRAWSRTGR
;
A
#
# COMPACT_ATOMS: atom_id res chain seq x y z
N TRP A 1 13.72 -9.87 -14.49
CA TRP A 1 13.21 -10.47 -13.23
C TRP A 1 13.22 -9.46 -12.09
N LEU A 2 12.36 -9.64 -11.09
CA LEU A 2 12.04 -8.69 -10.00
C LEU A 2 13.20 -8.31 -9.05
N LYS A 3 14.38 -8.92 -9.20
CA LYS A 3 15.58 -8.68 -8.36
C LYS A 3 15.31 -8.78 -6.84
N LEU A 4 14.39 -9.65 -6.43
CA LEU A 4 14.16 -9.96 -5.02
C LEU A 4 15.31 -10.84 -4.50
N PRO A 5 15.75 -10.65 -3.25
CA PRO A 5 16.76 -11.50 -2.64
C PRO A 5 16.19 -12.89 -2.31
N HIS A 6 17.07 -13.87 -2.15
CA HIS A 6 16.69 -15.26 -1.86
C HIS A 6 15.99 -15.46 -0.52
N ASP A 7 16.14 -14.50 0.41
CA ASP A 7 15.48 -14.51 1.72
C ASP A 7 14.12 -13.79 1.72
N ALA A 8 13.62 -13.35 0.56
CA ALA A 8 12.27 -12.81 0.44
C ALA A 8 11.23 -13.91 0.73
N THR A 9 10.21 -13.58 1.52
CA THR A 9 9.17 -14.55 1.87
C THR A 9 8.35 -14.98 0.66
N ASP A 10 8.19 -16.29 0.46
CA ASP A 10 7.28 -16.88 -0.54
C ASP A 10 5.86 -16.30 -0.43
N ALA A 11 5.43 -16.01 0.79
CA ALA A 11 4.12 -15.45 1.05
C ALA A 11 3.91 -14.10 0.36
N PHE A 12 4.97 -13.32 0.12
CA PHE A 12 4.89 -12.07 -0.63
C PHE A 12 4.56 -12.32 -2.11
N LEU A 13 5.07 -13.41 -2.69
CA LEU A 13 4.78 -13.79 -4.07
C LEU A 13 3.31 -14.23 -4.21
N TYR A 14 2.87 -15.12 -3.33
CA TYR A 14 1.59 -15.83 -3.49
C TYR A 14 0.39 -15.14 -2.85
N ALA A 15 0.58 -14.31 -1.83
CA ALA A 15 -0.54 -13.58 -1.20
C ALA A 15 -1.19 -12.60 -2.19
N ASP A 16 -2.49 -12.36 -1.99
CA ASP A 16 -3.25 -11.46 -2.85
C ASP A 16 -2.74 -10.01 -2.78
N THR A 17 -2.91 -9.29 -3.89
CA THR A 17 -2.59 -7.86 -4.00
C THR A 17 -3.26 -7.00 -2.93
N SER A 18 -4.49 -7.35 -2.54
CA SER A 18 -5.26 -6.71 -1.48
C SER A 18 -4.63 -6.87 -0.11
N CYS A 19 -3.81 -7.88 0.10
CA CYS A 19 -3.16 -8.19 1.37
C CYS A 19 -1.71 -7.71 1.45
N GLY A 20 -1.18 -7.14 0.37
CA GLY A 20 0.23 -6.74 0.32
C GLY A 20 1.10 -7.52 -0.67
N GLY A 21 0.63 -8.65 -1.21
CA GLY A 21 1.43 -9.53 -2.06
C GLY A 21 1.41 -9.20 -3.56
N LEU A 22 1.99 -10.09 -4.36
CA LEU A 22 2.07 -9.99 -5.82
C LEU A 22 1.00 -10.79 -6.57
N LYS A 23 0.27 -11.68 -5.88
CA LYS A 23 -0.76 -12.56 -6.47
C LYS A 23 -0.21 -13.43 -7.61
N VAL A 24 1.04 -13.87 -7.48
CA VAL A 24 1.60 -14.92 -8.35
C VAL A 24 0.83 -16.21 -8.06
N PRO A 25 0.34 -16.95 -9.07
CA PRO A 25 -0.34 -18.21 -8.83
C PRO A 25 0.60 -19.24 -8.19
N HIS A 26 0.22 -19.77 -7.02
CA HIS A 26 0.89 -20.94 -6.46
C HIS A 26 0.46 -22.18 -7.25
N LEU A 27 1.34 -22.70 -8.11
CA LEU A 27 0.98 -23.70 -9.12
C LEU A 27 0.48 -25.01 -8.49
N GLU A 28 1.12 -25.50 -7.44
CA GLU A 28 0.75 -26.78 -6.81
C GLU A 28 -0.71 -26.77 -6.31
N THR A 29 -1.11 -25.72 -5.58
CA THR A 29 -2.48 -25.58 -5.06
C THR A 29 -3.46 -25.26 -6.18
N ARG A 30 -3.09 -24.38 -7.12
CA ARG A 30 -3.96 -23.99 -8.23
C ARG A 30 -4.23 -25.15 -9.19
N ILE A 31 -3.22 -25.94 -9.52
CA ILE A 31 -3.36 -27.12 -10.38
C ILE A 31 -4.31 -28.13 -9.72
N ARG A 32 -4.20 -28.35 -8.41
CA ARG A 32 -5.09 -29.25 -7.67
C ARG A 32 -6.56 -28.83 -7.81
N PHE A 33 -6.88 -27.57 -7.52
CA PHE A 33 -8.27 -27.09 -7.64
C PHE A 33 -8.77 -27.08 -9.08
N LEU A 34 -7.91 -26.77 -10.06
CA LEU A 34 -8.28 -26.86 -11.48
C LEU A 34 -8.57 -28.31 -11.91
N ARG A 35 -7.79 -29.28 -11.42
CA ARG A 35 -8.01 -30.72 -11.68
C ARG A 35 -9.29 -31.20 -11.03
N GLN A 36 -9.54 -30.87 -9.77
CA GLN A 36 -10.79 -31.18 -9.07
C GLN A 36 -12.01 -30.64 -9.83
N LYS A 37 -12.00 -29.37 -10.20
CA LYS A 37 -13.09 -28.74 -10.95
C LYS A 37 -13.32 -29.41 -12.31
N ARG A 38 -12.25 -29.80 -13.01
CA ARG A 38 -12.34 -30.49 -14.30
C ARG A 38 -12.92 -31.91 -14.14
N LEU A 39 -12.47 -32.66 -13.14
CA LEU A 39 -12.97 -34.01 -12.87
C LEU A 39 -14.43 -33.99 -12.45
N ALA A 40 -14.82 -33.05 -11.58
CA ALA A 40 -16.21 -32.87 -11.17
C ALA A 40 -17.14 -32.61 -12.38
N LYS A 41 -16.69 -31.84 -13.38
CA LYS A 41 -17.44 -31.62 -14.62
C LYS A 41 -17.57 -32.87 -15.48
N ILE A 42 -16.53 -33.70 -15.56
CA ILE A 42 -16.56 -34.96 -16.33
C ILE A 42 -17.56 -35.92 -15.68
N VAL A 43 -17.47 -36.09 -14.36
CA VAL A 43 -18.35 -36.98 -13.58
C VAL A 43 -19.80 -36.49 -13.61
N GLY A 44 -20.02 -35.18 -13.50
CA GLY A 44 -21.34 -34.56 -13.53
C GLY A 44 -21.87 -34.22 -14.93
N SER A 45 -21.30 -34.78 -16.00
CA SER A 45 -21.72 -34.46 -17.38
C SER A 45 -23.15 -34.92 -17.67
N SER A 46 -23.90 -34.11 -18.43
CA SER A 46 -25.23 -34.50 -18.94
C SER A 46 -25.14 -35.45 -20.14
N ASP A 47 -23.97 -35.53 -20.79
CA ASP A 47 -23.72 -36.44 -21.92
C ASP A 47 -23.55 -37.91 -21.43
N PRO A 48 -24.37 -38.86 -21.93
CA PRO A 48 -24.28 -40.27 -21.56
C PRO A 48 -22.93 -40.94 -21.84
N LEU A 49 -22.28 -40.62 -22.96
CA LEU A 49 -20.98 -41.19 -23.34
C LEU A 49 -19.88 -40.69 -22.41
N VAL A 50 -19.91 -39.40 -22.06
CA VAL A 50 -18.96 -38.82 -21.10
C VAL A 50 -19.14 -39.42 -19.71
N ARG A 51 -20.38 -39.63 -19.26
CA ARG A 51 -20.64 -40.32 -17.98
C ARG A 51 -20.13 -41.75 -18.00
N LEU A 52 -20.41 -42.51 -19.05
CA LEU A 52 -19.91 -43.88 -19.19
C LEU A 52 -18.38 -43.92 -19.18
N ALA A 53 -17.73 -43.04 -19.93
CA ALA A 53 -16.27 -42.91 -19.92
C ALA A 53 -15.70 -42.49 -18.56
N SER A 54 -16.44 -41.68 -17.79
CA SER A 54 -16.03 -41.26 -16.44
C SER A 54 -15.99 -42.40 -15.42
N GLN A 55 -16.69 -43.51 -15.69
CA GLN A 55 -16.70 -44.72 -14.86
C GLN A 55 -15.49 -45.63 -15.12
N ALA A 56 -14.68 -45.34 -16.15
CA ALA A 56 -13.46 -46.09 -16.41
C ALA A 56 -12.50 -46.03 -15.21
N CYS A 57 -11.84 -47.16 -14.92
CA CYS A 57 -10.95 -47.31 -13.76
C CYS A 57 -9.87 -46.20 -13.67
N VAL A 58 -9.35 -45.75 -14.82
CA VAL A 58 -8.36 -44.67 -14.90
C VAL A 58 -8.92 -43.33 -14.39
N VAL A 59 -10.18 -43.01 -14.69
CA VAL A 59 -10.82 -41.77 -14.23
C VAL A 59 -11.13 -41.86 -12.74
N ALA A 60 -11.62 -43.02 -12.26
CA ALA A 60 -11.93 -43.24 -10.85
C ALA A 60 -10.68 -43.16 -9.95
N THR A 61 -9.56 -43.76 -10.36
CA THR A 61 -8.27 -43.68 -9.64
C THR A 61 -7.73 -42.26 -9.61
N THR A 62 -7.78 -41.57 -10.76
CA THR A 62 -7.42 -40.15 -10.87
C THR A 62 -8.29 -39.29 -9.94
N GLN A 63 -9.60 -39.52 -9.93
CA GLN A 63 -10.54 -38.81 -9.05
C GLN A 63 -10.17 -38.98 -7.58
N ARG A 64 -9.90 -40.20 -7.12
CA ARG A 64 -9.49 -40.45 -5.71
C ARG A 64 -8.24 -39.68 -5.32
N TYR A 65 -7.22 -39.68 -6.19
CA TYR A 65 -5.97 -38.95 -5.93
C TYR A 65 -6.21 -37.44 -5.83
N TRP A 66 -6.97 -36.86 -6.77
CA TRP A 66 -7.18 -35.41 -6.82
C TRP A 66 -8.27 -34.91 -5.88
N ALA A 67 -9.18 -35.76 -5.39
CA ALA A 67 -10.29 -35.40 -4.51
C ALA A 67 -9.86 -34.83 -3.14
N GLY A 68 -8.68 -35.22 -2.64
CA GLY A 68 -8.15 -34.72 -1.37
C GLY A 68 -7.85 -33.20 -1.38
N PRO A 69 -7.76 -32.56 -0.20
CA PRO A 69 -7.49 -31.12 -0.09
C PRO A 69 -6.11 -30.77 -0.63
N ALA A 70 -5.90 -29.50 -1.01
CA ALA A 70 -4.55 -29.02 -1.29
C ALA A 70 -3.71 -29.09 0.00
N ARG A 71 -2.40 -29.31 -0.10
CA ARG A 71 -1.51 -29.39 1.08
C ARG A 71 -0.36 -28.41 0.92
N LEU A 72 -0.10 -27.60 1.94
CA LEU A 72 1.06 -26.71 1.99
C LEU A 72 1.82 -26.94 3.29
N LYS A 73 3.07 -27.40 3.19
CA LYS A 73 3.93 -27.69 4.36
C LYS A 73 3.22 -28.54 5.42
N GLY A 74 2.49 -29.57 4.98
CA GLY A 74 1.74 -30.48 5.86
C GLY A 74 0.35 -29.99 6.29
N ILE A 75 -0.04 -28.75 5.99
CA ILE A 75 -1.36 -28.22 6.34
C ILE A 75 -2.34 -28.47 5.20
N GLU A 76 -3.49 -29.07 5.52
CA GLU A 76 -4.58 -29.30 4.57
C GLU A 76 -5.40 -28.02 4.37
N LEU A 77 -5.62 -27.67 3.11
CA LEU A 77 -6.31 -26.47 2.65
C LEU A 77 -7.42 -26.90 1.68
N PRO A 78 -8.63 -27.14 2.19
CA PRO A 78 -9.74 -27.69 1.40
C PRO A 78 -10.21 -26.78 0.28
N THR A 79 -10.11 -25.47 0.45
CA THR A 79 -10.62 -24.49 -0.51
C THR A 79 -9.56 -23.51 -0.99
N GLN A 80 -9.84 -22.86 -2.13
CA GLN A 80 -9.02 -21.76 -2.63
C GLN A 80 -8.97 -20.59 -1.62
N THR A 81 -10.06 -20.34 -0.89
CA THR A 81 -10.12 -19.33 0.18
C THR A 81 -9.19 -19.66 1.33
N ASP A 82 -9.05 -20.94 1.70
CA ASP A 82 -8.11 -21.37 2.75
C ASP A 82 -6.66 -21.16 2.31
N VAL A 83 -6.35 -21.38 1.03
CA VAL A 83 -5.03 -21.09 0.45
C VAL A 83 -4.73 -19.58 0.46
N GLU A 84 -5.70 -18.75 0.10
CA GLU A 84 -5.56 -17.29 0.14
C GLU A 84 -5.33 -16.79 1.58
N ARG A 85 -6.10 -17.33 2.53
CA ARG A 85 -5.93 -17.07 3.97
C ARG A 85 -4.55 -17.50 4.46
N TYR A 86 -4.10 -18.70 4.11
CA TYR A 86 -2.79 -19.22 4.48
C TYR A 86 -1.67 -18.27 4.04
N TRP A 87 -1.65 -17.87 2.76
CA TRP A 87 -0.59 -17.00 2.26
C TRP A 87 -0.63 -15.60 2.88
N ARG A 88 -1.83 -15.04 3.08
CA ARG A 88 -1.99 -13.77 3.79
C ARG A 88 -1.45 -13.82 5.20
N ASP A 89 -1.84 -14.84 5.97
CA ASP A 89 -1.44 -14.97 7.37
C ASP A 89 0.08 -15.22 7.48
N LYS A 90 0.66 -16.02 6.57
CA LYS A 90 2.12 -16.18 6.46
C LYS A 90 2.83 -14.89 6.08
N LEU A 91 2.24 -14.04 5.24
CA LEU A 91 2.81 -12.75 4.88
C LEU A 91 2.80 -11.80 6.08
N TRP A 92 1.65 -11.64 6.74
CA TRP A 92 1.49 -10.70 7.86
C TRP A 92 2.26 -11.10 9.12
N THR A 93 2.53 -12.39 9.31
CA THR A 93 3.38 -12.87 10.40
C THR A 93 4.87 -12.85 10.08
N SER A 94 5.25 -12.67 8.80
CA SER A 94 6.66 -12.56 8.40
C SER A 94 7.28 -11.23 8.80
N VAL A 95 8.58 -11.23 9.11
CA VAL A 95 9.34 -10.02 9.48
C VAL A 95 9.12 -8.89 8.47
N ASP A 96 9.20 -9.22 7.18
CA ASP A 96 9.13 -8.26 6.09
C ASP A 96 7.69 -7.80 5.76
N GLY A 97 6.69 -8.65 6.04
CA GLY A 97 5.28 -8.39 5.72
C GLY A 97 4.42 -7.88 6.87
N THR A 98 4.93 -7.84 8.10
CA THR A 98 4.20 -7.33 9.29
C THR A 98 3.58 -5.94 9.14
N GLY A 99 4.09 -5.08 8.25
CA GLY A 99 3.55 -3.74 7.96
C GLY A 99 2.58 -3.66 6.76
N LEU A 100 2.20 -4.80 6.18
CA LEU A 100 1.29 -4.86 5.03
C LEU A 100 -0.22 -5.01 5.32
N PRO A 101 -0.72 -5.34 6.54
CA PRO A 101 -2.16 -5.41 6.81
C PRO A 101 -2.99 -4.19 6.33
N PRO A 102 -2.51 -2.93 6.42
CA PRO A 102 -3.25 -1.77 5.91
C PRO A 102 -3.55 -1.82 4.40
N ALA A 103 -2.91 -2.70 3.62
CA ALA A 103 -3.24 -2.88 2.20
C ALA A 103 -4.72 -3.29 1.98
N CYS A 104 -5.32 -3.96 2.95
CA CYS A 104 -6.72 -4.39 2.89
C CYS A 104 -7.72 -3.24 3.03
N GLU A 105 -7.30 -2.07 3.52
CA GLU A 105 -8.20 -0.92 3.65
C GLU A 105 -8.62 -0.36 2.28
N VAL A 106 -7.72 -0.40 1.30
CA VAL A 106 -7.98 0.11 -0.06
C VAL A 106 -7.41 -0.83 -1.14
N PRO A 107 -7.96 -2.06 -1.29
CA PRO A 107 -7.38 -3.10 -2.15
C PRO A 107 -7.14 -2.68 -3.61
N ARG A 108 -8.04 -1.86 -4.16
CA ARG A 108 -8.00 -1.45 -5.57
C ARG A 108 -6.76 -0.63 -5.93
N VAL A 109 -6.17 0.10 -4.97
CA VAL A 109 -4.92 0.85 -5.17
C VAL A 109 -3.78 -0.10 -5.54
N HIS A 110 -3.79 -1.33 -5.02
CA HIS A 110 -2.68 -2.26 -5.21
C HIS A 110 -2.69 -2.99 -6.56
N THR A 111 -3.68 -2.72 -7.43
CA THR A 111 -3.78 -3.33 -8.76
C THR A 111 -2.63 -2.95 -9.71
N TRP A 112 -1.77 -1.99 -9.34
CA TRP A 112 -0.57 -1.68 -10.13
C TRP A 112 0.37 -2.89 -10.27
N THR A 113 0.29 -3.88 -9.35
CA THR A 113 1.11 -5.10 -9.41
C THR A 113 0.66 -6.08 -10.49
N THR A 114 -0.61 -6.04 -10.91
CA THR A 114 -1.22 -7.03 -11.82
C THR A 114 -1.85 -6.43 -13.06
N SER A 115 -2.13 -5.12 -13.07
CA SER A 115 -2.89 -4.47 -14.15
C SER A 115 -2.17 -4.42 -15.49
N GLY A 116 -0.84 -4.61 -15.53
CA GLY A 116 -0.04 -4.54 -16.76
C GLY A 116 -0.07 -3.19 -17.47
N ARG A 117 -0.62 -2.15 -16.84
CA ARG A 117 -0.75 -0.80 -17.42
C ARG A 117 0.62 -0.12 -17.47
N GLY A 118 0.83 0.75 -18.46
CA GLY A 118 2.02 1.61 -18.61
C GLY A 118 2.17 2.69 -17.53
N LEU A 119 1.61 2.47 -16.34
CA LEU A 119 1.70 3.37 -15.18
C LEU A 119 3.15 3.59 -14.74
N LEU A 120 3.99 2.56 -14.88
CA LEU A 120 5.35 2.52 -14.36
C LEU A 120 6.32 2.06 -15.43
N SER A 121 7.52 2.63 -15.42
CA SER A 121 8.65 2.00 -16.08
C SER A 121 8.93 0.64 -15.42
N GLY A 122 9.50 -0.32 -16.17
CA GLY A 122 9.90 -1.60 -15.59
C GLY A 122 10.89 -1.43 -14.43
N SER A 123 11.70 -0.37 -14.44
CA SER A 123 12.62 -0.05 -13.35
C SER A 123 11.88 0.41 -12.09
N ASP A 124 10.86 1.25 -12.22
CA ASP A 124 10.07 1.75 -11.09
C ASP A 124 9.17 0.67 -10.51
N PHE A 125 8.66 -0.23 -11.36
CA PHE A 125 7.97 -1.42 -10.90
C PHE A 125 8.86 -2.27 -9.97
N VAL A 126 10.09 -2.59 -10.41
CA VAL A 126 11.05 -3.35 -9.59
C VAL A 126 11.37 -2.63 -8.27
N ARG A 127 11.60 -1.31 -8.32
CA ARG A 127 11.87 -0.49 -7.13
C ARG A 127 10.70 -0.47 -6.16
N ALA A 128 9.48 -0.27 -6.67
CA ALA A 128 8.26 -0.27 -5.86
C ALA A 128 8.02 -1.63 -5.21
N VAL A 129 8.23 -2.72 -5.95
CA VAL A 129 8.15 -4.08 -5.41
C VAL A 129 9.18 -4.30 -4.29
N ALA A 130 10.43 -3.85 -4.47
CA ALA A 130 11.47 -3.99 -3.44
C ALA A 130 11.14 -3.21 -2.15
N ILE A 131 10.57 -2.01 -2.26
CA ILE A 131 10.11 -1.23 -1.10
C ILE A 131 8.89 -1.86 -0.45
N ARG A 132 7.90 -2.28 -1.24
CA ARG A 132 6.70 -2.96 -0.74
C ARG A 132 7.04 -4.25 0.00
N ALA A 133 8.04 -4.98 -0.46
CA ALA A 133 8.55 -6.20 0.18
C ALA A 133 9.53 -5.92 1.33
N ALA A 134 9.99 -4.68 1.53
CA ALA A 134 11.10 -4.32 2.42
C ALA A 134 12.38 -5.16 2.19
N THR A 135 12.67 -5.45 0.93
CA THR A 135 13.81 -6.31 0.52
C THR A 135 15.04 -5.56 0.07
N VAL A 136 15.03 -4.23 0.16
CA VAL A 136 16.24 -3.43 -0.10
C VAL A 136 17.30 -3.70 0.98
N ALA A 137 18.57 -3.63 0.60
CA ALA A 137 19.66 -3.94 1.51
C ALA A 137 19.78 -2.86 2.60
N THR A 138 19.61 -3.24 3.86
CA THR A 138 19.85 -2.39 5.02
C THR A 138 20.70 -3.14 6.04
N PRO A 139 21.47 -2.49 6.92
CA PRO A 139 22.29 -3.16 7.92
C PRO A 139 21.49 -4.16 8.77
N LEU A 140 20.31 -3.77 9.26
CA LEU A 140 19.42 -4.68 10.01
C LEU A 140 18.95 -5.88 9.18
N ARG A 141 18.76 -5.73 7.86
CA ARG A 141 18.44 -6.88 6.99
C ARG A 141 19.67 -7.76 6.81
N SER A 142 20.82 -7.16 6.54
CA SER A 142 22.09 -7.83 6.29
C SER A 142 22.63 -8.58 7.51
N SER A 143 22.26 -8.19 8.73
CA SER A 143 22.65 -8.88 9.97
C SER A 143 21.85 -10.17 10.24
N ARG A 144 20.75 -10.42 9.51
CA ARG A 144 19.94 -11.63 9.69
C ARG A 144 20.78 -12.88 9.45
N GLY A 145 20.82 -13.77 10.45
CA GLY A 145 21.60 -15.01 10.38
C GLY A 145 23.12 -14.80 10.35
N ARG A 146 23.61 -13.59 10.65
CA ARG A 146 25.04 -13.24 10.66
C ARG A 146 25.43 -12.62 12.00
N PRO A 147 25.76 -13.44 13.01
CA PRO A 147 26.27 -12.94 14.28
C PRO A 147 27.50 -12.05 14.06
N GLY A 148 27.57 -10.91 14.76
CA GLY A 148 28.71 -9.97 14.69
C GLY A 148 28.59 -8.87 13.61
N VAL A 149 27.59 -8.90 12.74
CA VAL A 149 27.32 -7.80 11.81
C VAL A 149 26.52 -6.71 12.53
N ASP A 150 27.04 -5.48 12.54
CA ASP A 150 26.36 -4.32 13.14
C ASP A 150 25.03 -4.02 12.40
N PRO A 151 23.87 -4.12 13.07
CA PRO A 151 22.57 -3.82 12.46
C PRO A 151 22.24 -2.32 12.43
N ASP A 152 23.06 -1.47 13.03
CA ASP A 152 22.72 -0.08 13.30
C ASP A 152 23.05 0.87 12.15
N CYS A 153 22.40 2.03 12.21
CA CYS A 153 22.62 3.12 11.28
C CYS A 153 23.92 3.84 11.64
N ALA A 154 24.84 3.97 10.67
CA ALA A 154 26.11 4.68 10.87
C ALA A 154 25.95 6.13 11.36
N VAL A 155 24.82 6.78 11.05
CA VAL A 155 24.58 8.19 11.38
C VAL A 155 24.01 8.39 12.79
N CYS A 156 23.08 7.53 13.21
CA CYS A 156 22.30 7.76 14.44
C CYS A 156 22.24 6.57 15.37
N ARG A 157 23.01 5.50 15.10
CA ARG A 157 23.24 4.35 15.99
C ARG A 157 21.96 3.66 16.50
N VAL A 158 20.92 3.62 15.67
CA VAL A 158 19.71 2.84 15.90
C VAL A 158 19.56 1.74 14.83
N PRO A 159 18.84 0.65 15.09
CA PRO A 159 18.66 -0.43 14.12
C PRO A 159 18.18 0.08 12.76
N ALA A 160 19.01 -0.12 11.73
CA ALA A 160 18.81 0.43 10.40
C ALA A 160 17.82 -0.41 9.58
N SER A 161 16.56 -0.39 9.98
CA SER A 161 15.45 -0.92 9.18
C SER A 161 15.11 0.02 8.02
N LEU A 162 14.42 -0.49 7.00
CA LEU A 162 13.84 0.37 5.96
C LEU A 162 12.85 1.39 6.56
N GLY A 163 12.08 0.99 7.58
CA GLY A 163 11.18 1.89 8.30
C GLY A 163 11.94 3.06 8.94
N HIS A 164 13.04 2.79 9.64
CA HIS A 164 13.92 3.82 10.19
C HIS A 164 14.42 4.79 9.11
N ILE A 165 15.02 4.24 8.05
CA ILE A 165 15.58 5.03 6.95
C ILE A 165 14.49 5.91 6.34
N ALA A 166 13.32 5.33 6.05
CA ALA A 166 12.20 5.99 5.38
C ALA A 166 11.43 7.00 6.23
N GLN A 167 11.55 6.98 7.56
CA GLN A 167 10.69 7.75 8.47
C GLN A 167 11.44 8.66 9.45
N SER A 168 12.54 8.19 10.06
CA SER A 168 13.15 8.89 11.20
C SER A 168 14.62 9.26 11.04
N CYS A 169 15.37 8.61 10.14
CA CYS A 169 16.80 8.83 10.02
C CYS A 169 17.17 10.31 9.75
N PRO A 170 18.07 10.95 10.51
CA PRO A 170 18.44 12.36 10.28
C PRO A 170 19.01 12.61 8.88
N SER A 171 19.85 11.71 8.36
CA SER A 171 20.48 11.87 7.04
C SER A 171 19.51 11.85 5.86
N THR A 172 18.28 11.37 6.07
CA THR A 172 17.25 11.34 5.03
C THR A 172 16.16 12.38 5.21
N HIS A 173 16.30 13.30 6.17
CA HIS A 173 15.30 14.32 6.47
C HIS A 173 14.89 15.14 5.22
N GLY A 174 15.87 15.75 4.52
CA GLY A 174 15.57 16.56 3.33
C GLY A 174 14.88 15.77 2.22
N MET A 175 15.17 14.48 2.08
CA MET A 175 14.48 13.61 1.12
C MET A 175 13.07 13.23 1.55
N ARG A 176 12.81 13.08 2.85
CA ARG A 176 11.44 12.87 3.36
C ARG A 176 10.56 14.10 3.09
N VAL A 177 11.11 15.30 3.27
CA VAL A 177 10.43 16.56 2.94
C VAL A 177 10.11 16.60 1.44
N LYS A 178 11.09 16.33 0.56
CA LYS A 178 10.84 16.26 -0.89
C LYS A 178 9.77 15.25 -1.28
N ARG A 179 9.78 14.05 -0.68
CA ARG A 179 8.73 13.03 -0.90
C ARG A 179 7.36 13.55 -0.48
N HIS A 180 7.27 14.17 0.69
CA HIS A 180 6.04 14.74 1.21
C HIS A 180 5.50 15.82 0.26
N ASP A 181 6.33 16.81 -0.08
CA ASP A 181 5.92 17.96 -0.88
C ASP A 181 5.48 17.54 -2.29
N ASP A 182 6.16 16.55 -2.87
CA ASP A 182 5.81 16.04 -4.18
C ASP A 182 4.48 15.24 -4.18
N LEU A 183 4.15 14.55 -3.09
CA LEU A 183 2.83 13.94 -2.91
C LEU A 183 1.73 14.99 -2.68
N ALA A 184 2.00 16.01 -1.85
CA ALA A 184 1.07 17.11 -1.62
C ALA A 184 0.78 17.89 -2.91
N LYS A 185 1.82 18.23 -3.68
CA LYS A 185 1.71 18.87 -5.00
C LYS A 185 0.88 18.02 -5.97
N PHE A 186 1.05 16.69 -5.93
CA PHE A 186 0.25 15.81 -6.78
C PHE A 186 -1.24 15.87 -6.42
N VAL A 187 -1.59 15.84 -5.13
CA VAL A 187 -2.99 16.00 -4.68
C VAL A 187 -3.52 17.36 -5.13
N ALA A 188 -2.79 18.43 -4.86
CA ALA A 188 -3.19 19.79 -5.22
C ALA A 188 -3.45 19.92 -6.73
N GLY A 189 -2.60 19.36 -7.58
CA GLY A 189 -2.76 19.40 -9.04
C GLY A 189 -3.95 18.60 -9.59
N ARG A 190 -4.58 17.74 -8.77
CA ARG A 190 -5.80 16.99 -9.14
C ARG A 190 -7.09 17.69 -8.70
N LEU A 191 -6.99 18.69 -7.84
CA LEU A 191 -8.14 19.46 -7.38
C LEU A 191 -8.38 20.61 -8.36
N VAL A 192 -9.65 20.81 -8.75
CA VAL A 192 -10.05 21.84 -9.72
C VAL A 192 -10.10 23.21 -9.03
N ARG A 193 -9.03 24.03 -9.17
CA ARG A 193 -8.88 25.51 -8.91
C ARG A 193 -9.18 25.97 -7.46
N GLU A 194 -8.44 26.78 -6.68
CA GLU A 194 -7.27 27.68 -6.74
C GLU A 194 -6.62 27.75 -5.31
N PRO A 195 -5.70 28.69 -4.99
CA PRO A 195 -4.29 28.50 -4.59
C PRO A 195 -4.03 27.85 -3.19
N ILE A 196 -2.83 27.28 -3.03
CA ILE A 196 -2.23 26.98 -1.72
C ILE A 196 -1.91 28.30 -1.04
N LEU A 197 -2.78 28.74 -0.15
CA LEU A 197 -2.60 30.01 0.54
C LEU A 197 -1.78 29.80 1.84
N PRO A 198 -0.73 30.59 2.10
CA PRO A 198 0.00 30.53 3.35
C PRO A 198 -0.91 30.95 4.51
N PHE A 199 -1.08 30.05 5.48
CA PHE A 199 -1.79 30.35 6.71
C PHE A 199 -0.93 31.29 7.57
N GLU A 200 -1.33 32.57 7.69
CA GLU A 200 -0.68 33.55 8.57
C GLU A 200 -1.36 33.59 9.94
N GLY A 201 -0.58 33.62 11.02
CA GLY A 201 -1.08 33.84 12.38
C GLY A 201 -1.15 32.64 13.32
N THR A 202 -0.83 31.41 12.86
CA THR A 202 -0.55 30.27 13.77
C THR A 202 0.66 29.47 13.27
N HIS A 203 1.36 28.74 14.16
CA HIS A 203 2.44 27.81 13.78
C HIS A 203 1.95 26.57 12.99
N ARG A 204 0.66 26.50 12.63
CA ARG A 204 0.05 25.34 11.97
C ARG A 204 -0.38 25.71 10.54
N LYS A 205 0.52 25.45 9.59
CA LYS A 205 0.26 25.62 8.15
C LYS A 205 -0.20 24.30 7.52
N PRO A 206 -1.42 24.21 6.99
CA PRO A 206 -1.85 23.05 6.21
C PRO A 206 -1.20 23.02 4.82
N ASP A 207 -1.09 21.84 4.22
CA ASP A 207 -0.47 21.68 2.91
C ASP A 207 -1.34 22.19 1.76
N ILE A 208 -2.65 21.95 1.85
CA ILE A 208 -3.62 22.26 0.79
C ILE A 208 -4.88 22.85 1.43
N VAL A 209 -5.32 23.97 0.88
CA VAL A 209 -6.65 24.54 1.13
C VAL A 209 -7.31 24.62 -0.24
N CYS A 210 -8.48 24.03 -0.39
CA CYS A 210 -9.23 24.00 -1.64
C CYS A 210 -10.72 24.16 -1.36
N TRP A 211 -11.47 24.72 -2.32
CA TRP A 211 -12.91 24.88 -2.22
C TRP A 211 -13.48 25.00 -3.63
N LYS A 212 -14.81 24.97 -3.73
CA LYS A 212 -15.50 25.38 -4.95
C LYS A 212 -16.50 26.49 -4.62
N PRO A 213 -16.82 27.39 -5.56
CA PRO A 213 -17.86 28.38 -5.35
C PRO A 213 -19.18 27.72 -4.92
N GLY A 214 -19.74 28.16 -3.79
CA GLY A 214 -20.95 27.57 -3.20
C GLY A 214 -20.78 26.22 -2.49
N GLU A 215 -19.55 25.69 -2.39
CA GLU A 215 -19.22 24.49 -1.61
C GLU A 215 -18.33 24.82 -0.40
N GLN A 216 -18.27 23.89 0.54
CA GLN A 216 -17.45 23.96 1.75
C GLN A 216 -15.95 24.15 1.44
N VAL A 217 -15.26 24.93 2.28
CA VAL A 217 -13.80 25.02 2.24
C VAL A 217 -13.20 23.75 2.85
N VAL A 218 -12.23 23.16 2.17
CA VAL A 218 -11.61 21.90 2.55
C VAL A 218 -10.11 22.11 2.80
N VAL A 219 -9.67 21.70 3.98
CA VAL A 219 -8.26 21.62 4.36
C VAL A 219 -7.80 20.18 4.17
N ILE A 220 -6.70 19.97 3.44
CA ILE A 220 -6.10 18.65 3.25
C ILE A 220 -4.63 18.73 3.64
N ASP A 221 -4.23 17.85 4.56
CA ASP A 221 -2.84 17.73 5.00
C ASP A 221 -2.30 16.35 4.65
N ALA A 222 -1.20 16.32 3.92
CA ALA A 222 -0.56 15.10 3.46
C ALA A 222 0.36 14.54 4.54
N GLN A 223 0.47 13.21 4.57
CA GLN A 223 1.44 12.55 5.43
C GLN A 223 1.84 11.19 4.89
N VAL A 224 3.13 10.88 5.07
CA VAL A 224 3.67 9.55 4.86
C VAL A 224 4.06 8.96 6.20
N VAL A 225 3.37 7.92 6.65
CA VAL A 225 3.57 7.31 7.98
C VAL A 225 4.35 6.01 7.92
N ALA A 226 4.77 5.51 9.09
CA ALA A 226 5.35 4.18 9.23
C ALA A 226 4.31 3.09 8.90
N ASP A 227 4.77 1.96 8.37
CA ASP A 227 3.94 0.82 7.96
C ASP A 227 3.30 0.08 9.14
N LYS A 228 3.93 0.15 10.31
CA LYS A 228 3.41 -0.42 11.57
C LYS A 228 2.59 0.57 12.42
N PHE A 229 2.42 1.81 11.96
CA PHE A 229 1.65 2.81 12.69
C PHE A 229 0.15 2.67 12.36
N PRO A 230 -0.76 2.76 13.34
CA PRO A 230 -2.20 2.76 13.07
C PRO A 230 -2.62 3.93 12.16
N MET A 231 -3.00 3.61 10.92
CA MET A 231 -3.34 4.59 9.89
C MET A 231 -4.51 5.49 10.29
N GLN A 232 -5.50 4.94 11.00
CA GLN A 232 -6.64 5.69 11.54
C GLN A 232 -6.20 6.72 12.59
N GLY A 233 -5.27 6.36 13.49
CA GLY A 233 -4.74 7.29 14.48
C GLY A 233 -4.03 8.48 13.82
N ALA A 234 -3.29 8.23 12.74
CA ALA A 234 -2.63 9.30 11.97
C ALA A 234 -3.65 10.22 11.29
N HIS A 235 -4.70 9.64 10.71
CA HIS A 235 -5.81 10.39 10.12
C HIS A 235 -6.48 11.30 11.16
N LEU A 236 -6.90 10.74 12.30
CA LEU A 236 -7.57 11.47 13.38
C LEU A 236 -6.69 12.58 13.94
N HIS A 237 -5.39 12.33 14.13
CA HIS A 237 -4.47 13.36 14.63
C HIS A 237 -4.43 14.60 13.73
N LYS A 238 -4.50 14.44 12.40
CA LYS A 238 -4.58 15.58 11.46
C LYS A 238 -5.92 16.30 11.55
N LEU A 239 -7.03 15.55 11.64
CA LEU A 239 -8.36 16.12 11.83
C LEU A 239 -8.41 16.97 13.10
N THR A 240 -7.89 16.47 14.22
CA THR A 240 -7.82 17.24 15.48
C THR A 240 -6.86 18.43 15.37
N LYS A 241 -5.70 18.26 14.70
CA LYS A 241 -4.70 19.33 14.56
C LYS A 241 -5.26 20.55 13.82
N TYR A 242 -6.06 20.33 12.78
CA TYR A 242 -6.59 21.38 11.90
C TYR A 242 -8.07 21.70 12.11
N GLY A 243 -8.79 20.95 12.94
CA GLY A 243 -10.23 21.10 13.16
C GLY A 243 -10.64 22.17 14.18
N GLY A 244 -9.69 22.98 14.68
CA GLY A 244 -9.98 24.02 15.67
C GLY A 244 -10.46 25.33 15.04
N ASP A 245 -11.31 26.07 15.76
CA ASP A 245 -11.96 27.30 15.26
C ASP A 245 -10.97 28.37 14.79
N ALA A 246 -9.80 28.48 15.41
CA ALA A 246 -8.77 29.43 15.00
C ALA A 246 -8.26 29.14 13.57
N ILE A 247 -8.10 27.87 13.23
CA ILE A 247 -7.67 27.44 11.90
C ILE A 247 -8.82 27.61 10.91
N ALA A 248 -10.05 27.26 11.31
CA ALA A 248 -11.22 27.48 10.47
C ALA A 248 -11.40 28.97 10.11
N ARG A 249 -11.33 29.87 11.09
CA ARG A 249 -11.39 31.33 10.86
C ARG A 249 -10.27 31.83 9.97
N GLY A 250 -9.02 31.40 10.21
CA GLY A 250 -7.89 31.81 9.40
C GLY A 250 -8.01 31.33 7.95
N VAL A 251 -8.48 30.10 7.73
CA VAL A 251 -8.72 29.53 6.40
C VAL A 251 -9.86 30.25 5.67
N LEU A 252 -10.96 30.57 6.36
CA LEU A 252 -12.07 31.31 5.76
C LEU A 252 -11.68 32.73 5.38
N ALA A 253 -10.98 33.46 6.27
CA ALA A 253 -10.48 34.80 5.98
C ALA A 253 -9.49 34.79 4.80
N LEU A 254 -8.66 33.75 4.71
CA LEU A 254 -7.72 33.56 3.63
C LEU A 254 -8.43 33.28 2.29
N ALA A 255 -9.47 32.44 2.32
CA ALA A 255 -10.27 32.13 1.14
C ALA A 255 -11.10 33.33 0.65
N ASP A 256 -11.66 34.13 1.57
CA ASP A 256 -12.40 35.37 1.28
C ASP A 256 -11.49 36.42 0.60
N ARG A 257 -10.27 36.63 1.12
CA ARG A 257 -9.28 37.53 0.49
C ARG A 257 -8.89 37.11 -0.91
N ALA A 258 -8.76 35.80 -1.14
CA ALA A 258 -8.33 35.29 -2.44
C ALA A 258 -9.48 35.27 -3.45
N HIS A 259 -10.72 35.03 -2.98
CA HIS A 259 -11.89 34.93 -3.85
C HIS A 259 -13.11 35.52 -3.12
N HIS A 260 -13.62 36.63 -3.64
CA HIS A 260 -14.75 37.45 -3.14
C HIS A 260 -16.13 36.75 -3.09
N HIS A 261 -16.17 35.42 -2.97
CA HIS A 261 -17.37 34.58 -3.06
C HIS A 261 -17.48 33.52 -1.95
N VAL A 262 -16.65 33.58 -0.91
CA VAL A 262 -16.74 32.66 0.24
C VAL A 262 -17.66 33.25 1.30
N GLN A 263 -18.88 32.70 1.42
CA GLN A 263 -19.81 33.17 2.46
C GLN A 263 -19.35 32.76 3.87
N PRO A 264 -19.56 33.59 4.91
CA PRO A 264 -19.19 33.30 6.30
C PRO A 264 -19.82 32.02 6.90
N SER A 265 -20.87 31.49 6.28
CA SER A 265 -21.57 30.26 6.68
C SER A 265 -20.87 28.97 6.23
N HIS A 266 -19.77 29.05 5.47
CA HIS A 266 -19.06 27.86 5.02
C HIS A 266 -18.36 27.15 6.18
N HIS A 267 -18.78 25.92 6.47
CA HIS A 267 -18.05 25.05 7.37
C HIS A 267 -16.73 24.60 6.74
N VAL A 268 -15.64 24.68 7.51
CA VAL A 268 -14.34 24.16 7.09
C VAL A 268 -14.28 22.66 7.38
N ARG A 269 -14.08 21.87 6.32
CA ARG A 269 -13.91 20.42 6.43
C ARG A 269 -12.43 20.06 6.41
N VAL A 270 -11.99 19.26 7.37
CA VAL A 270 -10.60 18.80 7.43
C VAL A 270 -10.50 17.36 6.95
N LEU A 271 -9.61 17.12 5.99
CA LEU A 271 -9.23 15.81 5.48
C LEU A 271 -7.73 15.59 5.68
N SER A 272 -7.30 14.34 5.57
CA SER A 272 -5.88 13.99 5.50
C SER A 272 -5.61 13.12 4.28
N ALA A 273 -4.45 13.30 3.65
CA ALA A 273 -3.92 12.36 2.67
C ALA A 273 -2.89 11.44 3.34
N THR A 274 -3.37 10.37 3.99
CA THR A 274 -2.54 9.45 4.80
C THR A 274 -2.19 8.19 4.01
N VAL A 275 -0.91 8.07 3.64
CA VAL A 275 -0.32 6.89 3.01
C VAL A 275 0.87 6.41 3.83
N ASN A 276 1.18 5.12 3.87
CA ASN A 276 2.43 4.64 4.46
C ASN A 276 3.54 4.55 3.41
N TRP A 277 4.78 4.37 3.83
CA TRP A 277 5.91 4.26 2.89
C TRP A 277 5.89 3.01 2.00
N ARG A 278 5.01 2.04 2.27
CA ARG A 278 4.72 0.87 1.41
C ARG A 278 3.58 1.12 0.40
N GLY A 279 3.03 2.34 0.37
CA GLY A 279 1.94 2.70 -0.54
C GLY A 279 0.56 2.16 -0.12
N CYS A 280 0.37 1.79 1.16
CA CYS A 280 -0.95 1.49 1.69
C CYS A 280 -1.63 2.77 2.16
N TRP A 281 -2.91 2.93 1.83
CA TRP A 281 -3.71 4.10 2.17
C TRP A 281 -4.58 3.83 3.39
N SER A 282 -4.79 4.87 4.21
CA SER A 282 -5.89 4.88 5.18
C SER A 282 -7.24 4.88 4.45
N GLY A 283 -8.13 3.96 4.82
CA GLY A 283 -9.49 3.87 4.30
C GLY A 283 -10.32 5.12 4.59
N ASP A 284 -10.19 5.69 5.80
CA ASP A 284 -10.85 6.94 6.19
C ASP A 284 -10.37 8.12 5.33
N SER A 285 -9.05 8.25 5.16
CA SER A 285 -8.46 9.28 4.31
C SER A 285 -8.99 9.17 2.87
N VAL A 286 -9.05 7.95 2.33
CA VAL A 286 -9.54 7.72 0.96
C VAL A 286 -11.03 8.02 0.81
N ARG A 287 -11.86 7.69 1.80
CA ARG A 287 -13.28 8.08 1.80
C ARG A 287 -13.42 9.60 1.69
N GLY A 288 -12.70 10.35 2.51
CA GLY A 288 -12.68 11.81 2.47
C GLY A 288 -12.20 12.36 1.13
N LEU A 289 -11.03 11.92 0.66
CA LEU A 289 -10.41 12.40 -0.58
C LEU A 289 -11.29 12.17 -1.82
N LYS A 290 -12.04 11.07 -1.88
CA LYS A 290 -12.97 10.81 -2.99
C LYS A 290 -14.06 11.86 -3.11
N THR A 291 -14.51 12.42 -1.97
CA THR A 291 -15.55 13.47 -1.99
C THR A 291 -15.06 14.80 -2.56
N VAL A 292 -13.75 15.00 -2.68
CA VAL A 292 -13.14 16.18 -3.32
C VAL A 292 -12.60 15.88 -4.73
N GLY A 293 -12.98 14.74 -5.31
CA GLY A 293 -12.66 14.39 -6.70
C GLY A 293 -11.38 13.59 -6.90
N ILE A 294 -10.67 13.18 -5.85
CA ILE A 294 -9.51 12.29 -5.98
C ILE A 294 -9.96 10.88 -6.35
N THR A 295 -9.49 10.38 -7.49
CA THR A 295 -9.90 9.07 -8.01
C THR A 295 -9.04 7.92 -7.43
N LEU A 296 -9.51 6.68 -7.59
CA LEU A 296 -8.70 5.51 -7.23
C LEU A 296 -7.43 5.39 -8.08
N SER A 297 -7.45 5.88 -9.33
CA SER A 297 -6.26 5.91 -10.19
C SER A 297 -5.23 6.91 -9.69
N ASP A 298 -5.66 8.07 -9.17
CA ASP A 298 -4.78 9.03 -8.52
C ASP A 298 -4.12 8.43 -7.27
N LEU A 299 -4.91 7.77 -6.42
CA LEU A 299 -4.41 7.11 -5.21
C LEU A 299 -3.41 5.99 -5.53
N GLN A 300 -3.64 5.26 -6.64
CA GLN A 300 -2.71 4.26 -7.16
C GLN A 300 -1.38 4.88 -7.63
N ILE A 301 -1.42 5.99 -8.38
CA ILE A 301 -0.22 6.75 -8.78
C ILE A 301 0.54 7.21 -7.54
N MET A 302 -0.16 7.81 -6.58
CA MET A 302 0.44 8.31 -5.35
C MET A 302 1.07 7.23 -4.49
N ALA A 303 0.43 6.06 -4.38
CA ALA A 303 1.00 4.91 -3.67
C ALA A 303 2.36 4.53 -4.28
N VAL A 304 2.45 4.49 -5.61
CA VAL A 304 3.72 4.18 -6.27
C VAL A 304 4.73 5.31 -6.20
N LYS A 305 4.31 6.58 -6.29
CA LYS A 305 5.19 7.73 -5.99
C LYS A 305 5.78 7.62 -4.59
N ALA A 306 4.98 7.30 -3.58
CA ALA A 306 5.46 7.12 -2.22
C ALA A 306 6.55 6.04 -2.12
N MET A 307 6.37 4.89 -2.79
CA MET A 307 7.35 3.80 -2.81
C MET A 307 8.61 4.15 -3.61
N THR A 308 8.48 4.74 -4.79
CA THR A 308 9.62 5.12 -5.64
C THR A 308 10.48 6.22 -5.01
N TRP A 309 9.86 7.18 -4.32
CA TRP A 309 10.57 8.13 -3.47
C TRP A 309 11.27 7.46 -2.30
N THR A 310 10.60 6.51 -1.64
CA THR A 310 11.20 5.75 -0.54
C THR A 310 12.43 4.96 -1.01
N HIS A 311 12.39 4.40 -2.23
CA HIS A 311 13.55 3.78 -2.85
C HIS A 311 14.67 4.80 -3.12
N SER A 312 14.34 5.98 -3.65
CA SER A 312 15.31 7.04 -3.90
C SER A 312 15.97 7.51 -2.60
N LEU A 313 15.19 7.60 -1.53
CA LEU A 313 15.65 7.93 -0.19
C LEU A 313 16.64 6.87 0.32
N TRP A 314 16.27 5.59 0.24
CA TRP A 314 17.17 4.49 0.62
C TRP A 314 18.46 4.50 -0.22
N ARG A 315 18.37 4.82 -1.51
CA ARG A 315 19.54 4.90 -2.40
C ARG A 315 20.47 6.05 -2.03
N ALA A 316 19.94 7.20 -1.64
CA ALA A 316 20.76 8.31 -1.16
C ALA A 316 21.41 7.95 0.19
N TRP A 317 20.61 7.42 1.12
CA TRP A 317 21.09 6.96 2.42
C TRP A 317 22.22 5.94 2.31
N SER A 318 22.09 4.94 1.42
CA SER A 318 23.09 3.88 1.26
C SER A 318 24.40 4.34 0.63
N ARG A 319 24.44 5.54 0.02
CA ARG A 319 25.68 6.18 -0.44
C ARG A 319 26.37 6.98 0.66
N THR A 320 25.60 7.54 1.60
CA THR A 320 26.10 8.39 2.69
C THR A 320 26.30 7.65 4.01
N GLY A 321 25.66 6.51 4.18
CA GLY A 321 25.60 5.72 5.42
C GLY A 321 26.46 4.45 5.39
N ARG A 322 27.43 4.39 4.47
CA ARG A 322 28.57 3.48 4.54
C ARG A 322 29.78 4.25 5.01
#